data_AF-A0A7L2A687-F1
#
_entry.id   AF-A0A7L2A687-F1
#
_cell.length_a   1.000
_cell.length_b   1.000
_cell.length_c   1.000
_cell.angle_alpha   90.00
_cell.angle_beta   90.00
_cell.angle_gamma   90.00
#
_symmetry.space_group_name_H-M   'P 1'
#
loop_
_entity.id
_entity.type
_entity.pdbx_description
1 polymer ?
#
loop_
_entity_poly.entity_id
_entity_poly.type
_entity_poly.pdbx_seq_one_letter_code
_entity_poly.pdbx_strand_id
1 'polypeptide(L)'
;RSCSFTGFSTVQSRKLAKSLGRGSVRSRMSLKPPKAYNSLQKGALIWDPKPLQVKKIFEALKKGLNEYLEAHQAELDYLSGRHKDTKRNSRLVRLLTCARVIPVPSLPKVEELYEAYCIQCRLRDGATNMKQAFSLSPATKASRESLLELYRNVQECTEDMCFIEGALEVHLGEFHVKMKG
;
A
#
# COMPACT_ATOMS: atom_id res chain seq x y z
N ARG A 1 71.50 -21.66 16.22
CA ARG A 1 71.87 -21.39 17.63
C ARG A 1 70.80 -20.44 18.16
N SER A 2 69.65 -20.96 18.60
CA SER A 2 69.30 -21.24 20.02
C SER A 2 69.43 -19.96 20.86
N CYS A 3 68.39 -19.44 21.52
CA CYS A 3 67.72 -20.09 22.64
C CYS A 3 66.20 -19.78 22.73
N SER A 4 65.45 -20.81 23.08
CA SER A 4 64.09 -20.79 23.62
C SER A 4 64.09 -20.36 25.10
N PHE A 5 62.99 -19.79 25.59
CA PHE A 5 62.68 -19.74 27.03
C PHE A 5 61.33 -20.46 27.26
N THR A 6 61.36 -21.42 28.18
CA THR A 6 60.28 -22.33 28.56
C THR A 6 59.62 -21.92 29.88
N GLY A 7 58.36 -22.32 30.08
CA GLY A 7 57.74 -22.41 31.41
C GLY A 7 56.21 -22.55 31.33
N PHE A 8 55.67 -23.74 31.01
CA PHE A 8 55.09 -24.78 31.90
C PHE A 8 53.75 -24.39 32.56
N SER A 9 52.60 -24.88 32.08
CA SER A 9 51.80 -26.08 32.53
C SER A 9 51.39 -26.03 34.01
N THR A 10 50.19 -26.31 34.51
CA THR A 10 49.01 -27.15 34.15
C THR A 10 47.80 -26.58 34.96
N VAL A 11 46.53 -26.86 34.67
CA VAL A 11 45.75 -27.95 35.28
C VAL A 11 44.28 -27.88 34.78
N GLN A 12 43.72 -29.06 34.54
CA GLN A 12 42.29 -29.44 34.45
C GLN A 12 41.53 -29.29 33.13
N SER A 13 41.65 -30.39 32.37
CA SER A 13 40.71 -30.89 31.38
C SER A 13 39.35 -31.23 32.02
N ARG A 14 38.26 -30.67 31.49
CA ARG A 14 36.93 -31.30 31.50
C ARG A 14 36.38 -31.32 30.07
N LYS A 15 36.12 -32.53 29.58
CA LYS A 15 35.37 -32.83 28.36
C LYS A 15 34.00 -32.14 28.40
N LEU A 16 33.52 -31.55 27.30
CA LEU A 16 32.38 -32.05 26.49
C LEU A 16 31.94 -31.03 25.40
N ALA A 17 31.86 -31.53 24.16
CA ALA A 17 30.90 -31.22 23.06
C ALA A 17 30.63 -29.79 22.54
N LYS A 18 30.71 -29.68 21.19
CA LYS A 18 29.78 -29.05 20.21
C LYS A 18 29.40 -27.57 20.44
N SER A 19 29.21 -26.67 19.49
CA SER A 19 29.28 -26.59 18.03
C SER A 19 28.77 -25.18 17.67
N LEU A 20 29.16 -24.67 16.50
CA LEU A 20 28.50 -23.61 15.72
C LEU A 20 28.60 -22.17 16.23
N GLY A 21 29.22 -21.34 15.38
CA GLY A 21 29.25 -19.89 15.51
C GLY A 21 27.94 -19.21 15.13
N ARG A 22 27.92 -17.90 15.36
CA ARG A 22 26.97 -16.99 14.71
C ARG A 22 27.55 -15.58 14.66
N GLY A 23 27.95 -15.18 13.46
CA GLY A 23 28.19 -13.79 13.11
C GLY A 23 26.88 -13.00 13.17
N SER A 24 26.98 -11.81 13.73
CA SER A 24 25.93 -10.79 13.82
C SER A 24 25.54 -10.32 12.41
N VAL A 25 24.28 -10.51 12.04
CA VAL A 25 23.66 -9.84 10.89
C VAL A 25 22.54 -8.95 11.42
N ARG A 26 22.77 -7.65 11.30
CA ARG A 26 21.80 -6.58 11.56
C ARG A 26 20.64 -6.73 10.57
N SER A 27 19.50 -7.22 11.06
CA SER A 27 18.26 -7.33 10.30
C SER A 27 17.74 -5.95 9.92
N ARG A 28 17.73 -5.63 8.61
CA ARG A 28 17.01 -4.50 8.04
C ARG A 28 15.55 -4.93 7.92
N MET A 29 14.67 -4.40 8.78
CA MET A 29 13.23 -4.63 8.66
C MET A 29 12.72 -3.89 7.42
N SER A 30 12.56 -4.62 6.32
CA SER A 30 11.73 -4.20 5.19
C SER A 30 10.28 -4.49 5.58
N LEU A 31 9.53 -3.44 5.91
CA LEU A 31 8.09 -3.52 6.10
C LEU A 31 7.44 -3.71 4.72
N LYS A 32 7.38 -4.96 4.27
CA LYS A 32 6.55 -5.36 3.13
C LYS A 32 5.09 -5.46 3.60
N PRO A 33 4.12 -4.75 2.99
CA PRO A 33 2.71 -5.02 3.24
C PRO A 33 2.31 -6.39 2.66
N PRO A 34 1.26 -7.04 3.21
CA PRO A 34 0.91 -8.40 2.86
C PRO A 34 0.35 -8.48 1.42
N LYS A 35 1.01 -9.28 0.59
CA LYS A 35 0.52 -9.70 -0.73
C LYS A 35 -0.66 -10.65 -0.55
N ALA A 36 -1.87 -10.15 -0.69
CA ALA A 36 -3.04 -10.93 -1.09
C ALA A 36 -3.53 -10.38 -2.43
N TYR A 37 -4.09 -11.25 -3.29
CA TYR A 37 -4.58 -11.00 -4.66
C TYR A 37 -3.55 -11.08 -5.80
N ASN A 38 -2.90 -12.23 -5.93
CA ASN A 38 -2.29 -12.67 -7.18
C ASN A 38 -3.37 -13.31 -8.09
N SER A 39 -4.00 -12.56 -8.99
CA SER A 39 -4.51 -13.06 -10.28
C SER A 39 -5.32 -11.98 -11.02
N LEU A 40 -4.68 -10.90 -11.47
CA LEU A 40 -5.22 -10.11 -12.58
C LEU A 40 -4.11 -9.95 -13.63
N GLN A 41 -4.50 -10.22 -14.87
CA GLN A 41 -3.66 -10.49 -16.02
C GLN A 41 -2.46 -9.55 -16.18
N LYS A 42 -1.28 -10.18 -16.21
CA LYS A 42 -0.01 -9.63 -16.69
C LYS A 42 -0.10 -9.44 -18.21
N GLY A 43 -0.80 -8.41 -18.64
CA GLY A 43 -0.85 -7.95 -20.02
C GLY A 43 0.00 -6.70 -20.16
N ALA A 44 1.17 -6.83 -20.79
CA ALA A 44 2.04 -5.74 -21.15
C ALA A 44 1.39 -4.84 -22.21
N LEU A 45 0.48 -3.98 -21.76
CA LEU A 45 0.23 -2.68 -22.37
C LEU A 45 0.82 -1.70 -21.38
N ILE A 46 1.95 -1.09 -21.71
CA ILE A 46 2.51 0.00 -20.90
C ILE A 46 1.56 1.17 -21.10
N TRP A 47 0.48 1.20 -20.31
CA TRP A 47 -0.33 2.39 -20.13
C TRP A 47 0.53 3.33 -19.30
N ASP A 48 0.86 4.48 -19.85
CA ASP A 48 1.43 5.54 -19.02
C ASP A 48 0.35 5.97 -18.02
N PRO A 49 0.68 6.04 -16.73
CA PRO A 49 -0.27 6.46 -15.72
C PRO A 49 -0.75 7.88 -16.01
N LYS A 50 -2.01 8.16 -15.67
CA LYS A 50 -2.72 9.41 -15.96
C LYS A 50 -3.06 10.15 -14.66
N PRO A 51 -2.11 10.91 -14.06
CA PRO A 51 -2.33 11.58 -12.77
C PRO A 51 -3.56 12.50 -12.74
N LEU A 52 -3.83 13.19 -13.84
CA LEU A 52 -5.00 14.09 -13.94
C LEU A 52 -6.32 13.31 -13.92
N GLN A 53 -6.37 12.14 -14.54
CA GLN A 53 -7.55 11.28 -14.54
C GLN A 53 -7.77 10.70 -13.14
N VAL A 54 -6.72 10.18 -12.51
CA VAL A 54 -6.76 9.64 -11.14
C VAL A 54 -7.25 10.68 -10.15
N LYS A 55 -6.74 11.91 -10.22
CA LYS A 55 -7.20 13.01 -9.36
C LYS A 55 -8.70 13.29 -9.53
N LYS A 56 -9.19 13.33 -10.77
CA LYS A 56 -10.63 13.52 -11.05
C LYS A 56 -11.48 12.38 -10.49
N ILE A 57 -11.05 11.14 -10.66
CA ILE A 57 -11.75 9.96 -10.13
C ILE A 57 -11.80 10.01 -8.61
N PHE A 58 -10.66 10.30 -7.97
CA PHE A 58 -10.57 10.42 -6.53
C PHE A 58 -11.49 11.52 -5.97
N GLU A 59 -11.46 12.72 -6.57
CA GLU A 59 -12.32 13.83 -6.14
C GLU A 59 -13.82 13.49 -6.31
N ALA A 60 -14.19 12.85 -7.43
CA ALA A 60 -15.56 12.41 -7.66
C ALA A 60 -16.02 11.36 -6.64
N LEU A 61 -15.18 10.35 -6.37
CA LEU A 61 -15.44 9.33 -5.35
C LEU A 61 -15.56 9.95 -3.95
N LYS A 62 -14.61 10.80 -3.56
CA LYS A 62 -14.61 11.47 -2.26
C LYS A 62 -15.87 12.30 -2.06
N LYS A 63 -16.26 13.08 -3.07
CA LYS A 63 -17.48 13.89 -3.02
C LYS A 63 -18.73 13.01 -2.90
N GLY A 64 -18.89 12.04 -3.80
CA GLY A 64 -20.07 11.16 -3.81
C GLY A 64 -20.22 10.34 -2.53
N LEU A 65 -19.12 9.82 -1.98
CA LEU A 65 -19.14 9.08 -0.72
C LEU A 65 -19.52 9.95 0.48
N ASN A 66 -19.04 11.20 0.54
CA ASN A 66 -19.47 12.14 1.58
C ASN A 66 -20.96 12.46 1.47
N GLU A 67 -21.44 12.79 0.26
CA GLU A 67 -22.86 13.07 0.03
C GLU A 67 -23.75 11.87 0.41
N TYR A 68 -23.33 10.65 0.06
CA TYR A 68 -24.00 9.42 0.45
C TYR A 68 -24.06 9.24 1.98
N LEU A 69 -22.94 9.44 2.67
CA LEU A 69 -22.88 9.29 4.13
C LEU A 69 -23.74 10.35 4.84
N GLU A 70 -23.69 11.60 4.41
CA GLU A 70 -24.50 12.70 4.97
C GLU A 70 -26.00 12.46 4.73
N ALA A 71 -26.38 12.03 3.52
CA ALA A 71 -27.78 11.71 3.20
C ALA A 71 -28.30 10.54 4.06
N HIS A 72 -27.51 9.49 4.23
CA HIS A 72 -27.88 8.36 5.08
C HIS A 72 -27.95 8.73 6.56
N GLN A 73 -27.03 9.56 7.06
CA GLN A 73 -27.08 10.04 8.43
C GLN A 73 -28.34 10.89 8.66
N ALA A 74 -28.67 11.80 7.75
CA ALA A 74 -29.88 12.61 7.81
C ALA A 74 -31.17 11.77 7.78
N GLU A 75 -31.21 10.70 6.96
CA GLU A 75 -32.33 9.76 6.93
C GLU A 75 -32.49 9.03 8.28
N LEU A 76 -31.38 8.53 8.85
CA LEU A 76 -31.39 7.90 10.17
C LEU A 76 -31.87 8.86 11.25
N ASP A 77 -31.41 10.12 11.23
CA ASP A 77 -31.80 11.14 12.20
C ASP A 77 -33.29 11.51 12.07
N TYR A 78 -33.81 11.63 10.85
CA TYR A 78 -35.23 11.83 10.58
C TYR A 78 -36.10 10.67 11.11
N LEU A 79 -35.71 9.43 10.82
CA LEU A 79 -36.41 8.24 11.29
C LEU A 79 -36.33 8.09 12.82
N SER A 80 -35.18 8.40 13.41
CA SER A 80 -34.97 8.40 14.87
C SER A 80 -35.83 9.47 15.56
N GLY A 81 -35.94 10.66 14.96
CA GLY A 81 -36.81 11.74 15.41
C GLY A 81 -38.28 11.32 15.46
N ARG A 82 -38.82 10.70 14.39
CA ARG A 82 -40.20 10.16 14.36
C ARG A 82 -40.43 9.03 15.36
N HIS A 83 -39.37 8.34 15.77
CA HIS A 83 -39.48 7.21 16.67
C HIS A 83 -39.73 7.58 18.13
N LYS A 84 -39.42 8.83 18.52
CA LYS A 84 -39.75 9.36 19.85
C LYS A 84 -41.26 9.47 20.09
N ASP A 85 -42.06 9.54 19.01
CA ASP A 85 -43.52 9.70 19.08
C ASP A 85 -44.31 8.39 18.91
N THR A 86 -43.70 7.27 18.49
CA THR A 86 -44.42 6.04 18.13
C THR A 86 -43.83 4.78 18.78
N LYS A 87 -44.20 4.55 20.06
CA LYS A 87 -43.67 3.51 20.97
C LYS A 87 -43.91 2.04 20.55
N ARG A 88 -44.69 1.74 19.50
CA ARG A 88 -45.14 0.34 19.20
C ARG A 88 -44.59 -0.30 17.90
N ASN A 89 -44.00 0.45 16.96
CA ASN A 89 -43.55 -0.09 15.66
C ASN A 89 -42.02 -0.12 15.45
N SER A 90 -41.23 0.23 16.47
CA SER A 90 -39.79 0.54 16.32
C SER A 90 -38.88 -0.61 15.97
N ARG A 91 -39.23 -1.82 16.37
CA ARG A 91 -38.35 -2.99 16.16
C ARG A 91 -38.35 -3.44 14.70
N LEU A 92 -39.52 -3.45 14.04
CA LEU A 92 -39.68 -3.87 12.65
C LEU A 92 -39.12 -2.85 11.66
N VAL A 93 -39.40 -1.56 11.89
CA VAL A 93 -38.86 -0.48 11.04
C VAL A 93 -37.34 -0.43 11.12
N ARG A 94 -36.77 -0.52 12.34
CA ARG A 94 -35.30 -0.54 12.53
C ARG A 94 -34.61 -1.73 11.85
N LEU A 95 -35.22 -2.92 11.90
CA LEU A 95 -34.68 -4.12 11.23
C LEU A 95 -34.72 -4.01 9.71
N LEU A 96 -35.79 -3.42 9.14
CA LEU A 96 -35.93 -3.21 7.70
C LEU A 96 -35.00 -2.11 7.16
N THR A 97 -34.80 -1.02 7.92
CA THR A 97 -33.90 0.08 7.54
C THR A 97 -32.42 -0.33 7.64
N CYS A 98 -32.06 -1.15 8.62
CA CYS A 98 -30.70 -1.70 8.72
C CYS A 98 -30.40 -2.80 7.69
N ALA A 99 -31.41 -3.39 7.04
CA ALA A 99 -31.22 -4.50 6.10
C ALA A 99 -30.74 -4.08 4.70
N ARG A 100 -30.65 -2.77 4.41
CA ARG A 100 -30.16 -2.25 3.12
C ARG A 100 -28.81 -1.55 3.24
N VAL A 101 -27.90 -2.07 4.05
CA VAL A 101 -26.49 -1.64 4.00
C VAL A 101 -25.88 -2.26 2.75
N ILE A 102 -26.05 -1.59 1.62
CA ILE A 102 -25.32 -1.92 0.40
C ILE A 102 -23.84 -1.68 0.70
N PRO A 103 -22.94 -2.65 0.45
CA PRO A 103 -21.52 -2.46 0.70
C PRO A 103 -20.96 -1.45 -0.31
N VAL A 104 -20.94 -0.17 0.05
CA VAL A 104 -20.30 0.92 -0.69
C VAL A 104 -18.81 0.95 -0.31
N PRO A 105 -17.86 1.24 -1.23
CA PRO A 105 -16.46 1.42 -0.87
C PRO A 105 -16.33 2.46 0.24
N SER A 106 -15.57 2.16 1.29
CA SER A 106 -15.41 3.08 2.42
C SER A 106 -14.49 4.24 2.03
N LEU A 107 -14.85 5.45 2.44
CA LEU A 107 -14.05 6.65 2.17
C LEU A 107 -12.57 6.51 2.60
N PRO A 108 -12.24 5.96 3.79
CA PRO A 108 -10.85 5.74 4.18
C PRO A 108 -10.08 4.82 3.22
N LYS A 109 -10.75 3.85 2.60
CA LYS A 109 -10.10 2.93 1.66
C LYS A 109 -9.73 3.63 0.35
N VAL A 110 -10.60 4.52 -0.13
CA VAL A 110 -10.34 5.34 -1.31
C VAL A 110 -9.22 6.35 -1.05
N GLU A 111 -9.19 6.97 0.14
CA GLU A 111 -8.11 7.88 0.54
C GLU A 111 -6.76 7.18 0.66
N GLU A 112 -6.71 5.98 1.26
CA GLU A 112 -5.50 5.15 1.34
C GLU A 112 -4.93 4.84 -0.05
N LEU A 113 -5.78 4.45 -1.01
CA LEU A 113 -5.36 4.18 -2.38
C LEU A 113 -4.79 5.42 -3.07
N TYR A 114 -5.43 6.57 -2.90
CA TYR A 114 -4.94 7.81 -3.50
C TYR A 114 -3.61 8.27 -2.89
N GLU A 115 -3.44 8.13 -1.57
CA GLU A 115 -2.17 8.42 -0.90
C GLU A 115 -1.05 7.51 -1.42
N ALA A 116 -1.32 6.20 -1.57
CA ALA A 116 -0.38 5.27 -2.16
C ALA A 116 0.01 5.68 -3.60
N TYR A 117 -0.94 6.14 -4.41
CA TYR A 117 -0.66 6.66 -5.75
C TYR A 117 0.28 7.88 -5.72
N CYS A 118 0.03 8.84 -4.81
CA CYS A 118 0.87 10.02 -4.64
C CYS A 118 2.30 9.67 -4.21
N ILE A 119 2.46 8.65 -3.35
CA ILE A 119 3.78 8.16 -2.95
C ILE A 119 4.52 7.58 -4.17
N GLN A 120 3.85 6.75 -4.98
CA GLN A 120 4.45 6.16 -6.17
C GLN A 120 4.84 7.21 -7.23
N CYS A 121 4.02 8.26 -7.41
CA CYS A 121 4.38 9.42 -8.25
C CYS A 121 5.72 10.01 -7.82
N ARG A 122 5.86 10.33 -6.53
CA ARG A 122 7.07 10.97 -5.98
C ARG A 122 8.29 10.06 -6.09
N LEU A 123 8.12 8.75 -5.86
CA LEU A 123 9.20 7.78 -5.99
C LEU A 123 9.68 7.67 -7.44
N ARG A 124 8.75 7.56 -8.40
CA ARG A 124 9.06 7.49 -9.83
C ARG A 124 9.77 8.75 -10.32
N ASP A 125 9.28 9.93 -9.91
CA ASP A 125 9.87 11.21 -10.28
C ASP A 125 11.27 11.36 -9.67
N GLY A 126 11.44 10.96 -8.40
CA GLY A 126 12.75 10.90 -7.74
C GLY A 126 13.73 9.97 -8.45
N ALA A 127 13.30 8.76 -8.83
CA ALA A 127 14.13 7.82 -9.57
C ALA A 127 14.48 8.33 -10.97
N THR A 128 13.55 9.01 -11.65
CA THR A 128 13.77 9.64 -12.96
C THR A 128 14.80 10.77 -12.87
N ASN A 129 14.71 11.61 -11.84
CA ASN A 129 15.68 12.68 -11.59
C ASN A 129 17.08 12.12 -11.30
N MET A 130 17.18 11.07 -10.47
CA MET A 130 18.45 10.39 -10.22
C MET A 130 19.01 9.79 -11.51
N LYS A 131 18.18 9.16 -12.34
CA LYS A 131 18.60 8.58 -13.62
C LYS A 131 19.25 9.62 -14.52
N GLN A 132 18.64 10.80 -14.64
CA GLN A 132 19.20 11.93 -15.38
C GLN A 132 20.54 12.39 -14.80
N ALA A 133 20.65 12.50 -13.47
CA ALA A 133 21.90 12.88 -12.82
C ALA A 133 23.03 11.85 -13.06
N PHE A 134 22.72 10.55 -13.02
CA PHE A 134 23.68 9.49 -13.33
C PHE A 134 24.09 9.48 -14.81
N SER A 135 23.20 9.86 -15.73
CA SER A 135 23.55 9.99 -17.16
C SER A 135 24.56 11.11 -17.44
N LEU A 136 24.61 12.14 -16.59
CA LEU A 136 25.59 13.23 -16.67
C LEU A 136 26.88 12.91 -15.91
N SER A 137 26.88 11.85 -15.10
CA SER A 137 28.02 11.47 -14.25
C SER A 137 29.00 10.56 -14.99
N PRO A 138 30.29 10.51 -14.59
CA PRO A 138 31.27 9.61 -15.17
C PRO A 138 30.83 8.13 -15.13
N ALA A 139 31.06 7.41 -16.22
CA ALA A 139 30.64 6.02 -16.40
C ALA A 139 31.56 5.04 -15.65
N THR A 140 31.29 4.84 -14.35
CA THR A 140 31.92 3.82 -13.51
C THR A 140 31.12 2.51 -13.54
N LYS A 141 31.67 1.43 -12.97
CA LYS A 141 30.90 0.19 -12.79
C LYS A 141 29.71 0.41 -11.85
N ALA A 142 29.94 1.08 -10.72
CA ALA A 142 28.91 1.38 -9.73
C ALA A 142 27.80 2.27 -10.32
N SER A 143 28.12 3.32 -11.09
CA SER A 143 27.09 4.18 -11.68
C SER A 143 26.23 3.44 -12.71
N ARG A 144 26.79 2.47 -13.45
CA ARG A 144 26.04 1.60 -14.35
C ARG A 144 25.08 0.68 -13.59
N GLU A 145 25.52 0.08 -12.49
CA GLU A 145 24.68 -0.75 -11.62
C GLU A 145 23.53 0.07 -11.02
N SER A 146 23.82 1.29 -10.51
CA SER A 146 22.78 2.21 -10.01
C SER A 146 21.78 2.61 -11.08
N LEU A 147 22.22 2.88 -12.32
CA LEU A 147 21.31 3.16 -13.43
C LEU A 147 20.33 2.01 -13.68
N LEU A 148 20.82 0.76 -13.69
CA LEU A 148 19.95 -0.42 -13.89
C LEU A 148 18.92 -0.59 -12.78
N GLU A 149 19.28 -0.29 -11.53
CA GLU A 149 18.33 -0.26 -10.42
C GLU A 149 17.28 0.85 -10.60
N LEU A 150 17.70 2.05 -11.02
CA LEU A 150 16.77 3.16 -11.27
C LEU A 150 15.79 2.86 -12.41
N TYR A 151 16.23 2.20 -13.48
CA TYR A 151 15.32 1.76 -14.55
C TYR A 151 14.25 0.79 -14.02
N ARG A 152 14.65 -0.18 -13.19
CA ARG A 152 13.71 -1.11 -12.55
C ARG A 152 12.74 -0.38 -11.63
N ASN A 153 13.24 0.53 -10.79
CA ASN A 153 12.39 1.29 -9.87
C ASN A 153 11.35 2.15 -10.60
N VAL A 154 11.74 2.82 -11.68
CA VAL A 154 10.79 3.61 -12.51
C VAL A 154 9.72 2.70 -13.11
N GLN A 155 10.11 1.52 -13.60
CA GLN A 155 9.17 0.55 -14.15
C GLN A 155 8.21 0.02 -13.06
N GLU A 156 8.73 -0.44 -11.92
CA GLU A 156 7.92 -0.94 -10.80
C GLU A 156 6.94 0.12 -10.28
N CYS A 157 7.39 1.37 -10.10
CA CYS A 157 6.49 2.46 -9.70
C CYS A 157 5.40 2.69 -10.76
N THR A 158 5.73 2.57 -12.05
CA THR A 158 4.76 2.76 -13.15
C THR A 158 3.71 1.65 -13.13
N GLU A 159 4.12 0.39 -12.93
CA GLU A 159 3.21 -0.75 -12.79
C GLU A 159 2.29 -0.60 -11.58
N ASP A 160 2.86 -0.22 -10.43
CA ASP A 160 2.09 0.04 -9.20
C ASP A 160 1.10 1.19 -9.38
N MET A 161 1.50 2.27 -10.04
CA MET A 161 0.60 3.39 -10.35
C MET A 161 -0.59 2.92 -11.18
N CYS A 162 -0.36 2.23 -12.30
CA CYS A 162 -1.41 1.73 -13.19
C CYS A 162 -2.37 0.76 -12.47
N PHE A 163 -1.84 -0.07 -11.58
CA PHE A 163 -2.67 -0.92 -10.73
C PHE A 163 -3.61 -0.12 -9.83
N ILE A 164 -3.10 0.93 -9.18
CA ILE A 164 -3.92 1.80 -8.32
C ILE A 164 -4.95 2.58 -9.14
N GLU A 165 -4.62 3.04 -10.36
CA GLU A 165 -5.60 3.70 -11.24
C GLU A 165 -6.78 2.77 -11.53
N GLY A 166 -6.50 1.52 -11.91
CA GLY A 166 -7.53 0.52 -12.16
C GLY A 166 -8.40 0.23 -10.92
N ALA A 167 -7.79 0.16 -9.73
CA ALA A 167 -8.54 -0.02 -8.49
C ALA A 167 -9.50 1.15 -8.20
N LEU A 168 -9.05 2.40 -8.43
CA LEU A 168 -9.90 3.59 -8.28
C LEU A 168 -11.02 3.63 -9.31
N GLU A 169 -10.76 3.22 -10.56
CA GLU A 169 -11.78 3.10 -11.60
C GLU A 169 -12.85 2.07 -11.26
N VAL A 170 -12.44 0.91 -10.71
CA VAL A 170 -13.37 -0.12 -10.23
C VAL A 170 -14.25 0.44 -9.11
N HIS A 171 -13.66 1.12 -8.12
CA HIS A 171 -14.45 1.75 -7.04
C HIS A 171 -15.43 2.79 -7.55
N LEU A 172 -15.05 3.61 -8.55
CA LEU A 172 -15.95 4.56 -9.18
C LEU A 172 -17.11 3.86 -9.90
N GLY A 173 -16.82 2.79 -10.65
CA GLY A 173 -17.83 2.00 -11.33
C GLY A 173 -18.81 1.34 -10.36
N GLU A 174 -18.29 0.70 -9.31
CA GLU A 174 -19.11 0.11 -8.25
C GLU A 174 -19.99 1.14 -7.55
N PHE A 175 -19.45 2.31 -7.23
CA PHE A 175 -20.20 3.40 -6.63
C PHE A 175 -21.31 3.88 -7.56
N HIS A 176 -21.01 4.11 -8.83
CA HIS A 176 -21.98 4.60 -9.82
C HIS A 176 -23.13 3.62 -10.09
N VAL A 177 -22.85 2.32 -10.18
CA VAL A 177 -23.89 1.28 -10.32
C VAL A 177 -24.80 1.26 -9.09
N LYS A 178 -24.23 1.31 -7.89
CA LYS A 178 -24.99 1.29 -6.62
C LYS A 178 -25.88 2.53 -6.47
N MET A 179 -25.42 3.69 -6.93
CA MET A 179 -26.17 4.95 -6.84
C MET A 179 -27.29 5.08 -7.89
N LYS A 180 -27.28 4.29 -8.97
CA LYS A 180 -28.32 4.34 -10.02
C LYS A 180 -29.53 3.41 -9.78
N GLY A 181 -29.40 2.41 -8.90
CA GLY A 181 -30.49 1.49 -8.53
C GLY A 181 -30.78 0.44 -9.59
#